data_AF-A0A7K3DA04-F1
#
_entry.id   AF-A0A7K3DA04-F1
#
_cell.length_a   1.000
_cell.length_b   1.000
_cell.length_c   1.000
_cell.angle_alpha   90.00
_cell.angle_beta   90.00
_cell.angle_gamma   90.00
#
_symmetry.space_group_name_H-M   'P 1'
#
loop_
_entity.id
_entity.type
_entity.pdbx_description
1 polymer ?
#
loop_
_entity_poly.entity_id
_entity_poly.type
_entity_poly.pdbx_seq_one_letter_code
_entity_poly.pdbx_strand_id
1 'polypeptide(L)'
;ALTCLDTVVQGLLAGMLLNGDVASIDPHGVNAYVFELLVFLQLVAAVLLWHGNRGLTWPVKGAAGILAVTFGQTGLGLASSLAAHVALGVALCAMQTVFALFVVRGLTFRTEGVRALRTGSLEG
;
A
#
# COMPACT_ATOMS: atom_id res chain seq x y z
N ALA A 1 -2.54 -4.95 3.54
CA ALA A 1 -3.81 -5.62 3.16
C ALA A 1 -4.90 -4.60 2.91
N LEU A 2 -5.26 -3.77 3.90
CA LEU A 2 -6.27 -2.70 3.73
C LEU A 2 -5.98 -1.77 2.56
N THR A 3 -4.77 -1.22 2.46
CA THR A 3 -4.32 -0.37 1.33
C THR A 3 -4.45 -1.05 -0.03
N CYS A 4 -4.27 -2.36 -0.12
CA CYS A 4 -4.39 -3.12 -1.37
C CYS A 4 -5.86 -3.35 -1.76
N LEU A 5 -6.72 -3.61 -0.78
CA LEU A 5 -8.17 -3.72 -1.02
C LEU A 5 -8.74 -2.36 -1.45
N ASP A 6 -8.28 -1.29 -0.81
CA ASP A 6 -8.71 0.06 -1.12
C ASP A 6 -8.36 0.47 -2.57
N THR A 7 -7.20 0.07 -3.10
CA THR A 7 -6.88 0.32 -4.52
C THR A 7 -7.86 -0.32 -5.51
N VAL A 8 -8.54 -1.42 -5.13
CA VAL A 8 -9.58 -2.03 -5.95
C VAL A 8 -10.86 -1.17 -5.93
N VAL A 9 -11.22 -0.64 -4.75
CA VAL A 9 -12.36 0.28 -4.59
C VAL A 9 -12.10 1.58 -5.37
N GLN A 10 -10.91 2.17 -5.24
CA GLN A 10 -10.53 3.37 -5.98
C GLN A 10 -10.59 3.16 -7.50
N GLY A 11 -10.14 2.01 -7.98
CA GLY A 11 -10.20 1.62 -9.39
C GLY A 11 -11.64 1.41 -9.89
N LEU A 12 -12.51 0.81 -9.09
CA LEU A 12 -13.93 0.65 -9.41
C LEU A 12 -14.62 2.02 -9.57
N LEU A 13 -14.43 2.92 -8.60
CA LEU A 13 -15.00 4.27 -8.64
C LEU A 13 -14.47 5.08 -9.82
N ALA A 14 -13.17 4.97 -10.13
CA ALA A 14 -12.59 5.59 -11.33
C ALA A 14 -13.20 5.01 -12.62
N GLY A 15 -13.41 3.70 -12.69
CA GLY A 15 -14.03 3.04 -13.84
C GLY A 15 -15.49 3.47 -14.06
N MET A 16 -16.26 3.66 -12.98
CA MET A 16 -17.61 4.21 -13.05
C MET A 16 -17.62 5.62 -13.65
N LEU A 17 -16.70 6.48 -13.20
CA LEU A 17 -16.54 7.83 -13.74
C LEU A 17 -16.20 7.82 -15.24
N LEU A 18 -15.26 6.97 -15.64
CA LEU A 18 -14.86 6.81 -17.04
C LEU A 18 -16.00 6.26 -17.93
N ASN A 19 -16.94 5.52 -17.34
CA ASN A 19 -18.16 5.07 -18.02
C ASN A 19 -19.29 6.11 -18.01
N GLY A 20 -19.04 7.34 -17.53
CA GLY A 20 -19.98 8.46 -17.57
C GLY A 20 -20.82 8.64 -16.31
N ASP A 21 -20.58 7.87 -15.24
CA ASP A 21 -21.25 8.09 -13.95
C ASP A 21 -20.60 9.25 -13.20
N VAL A 22 -21.07 10.46 -13.47
CA VAL A 22 -20.59 11.67 -12.80
C VAL A 22 -20.84 11.69 -11.28
N ALA A 23 -21.79 10.90 -10.77
CA ALA A 23 -22.04 10.81 -9.34
C ALA A 23 -20.91 10.10 -8.59
N SER A 24 -20.06 9.36 -9.30
CA SER A 24 -18.89 8.68 -8.72
C SER A 24 -17.69 9.61 -8.46
N ILE A 25 -17.74 10.89 -8.87
CA ILE A 25 -16.68 11.88 -8.62
C ILE A 25 -16.46 12.08 -7.11
N ASP A 26 -17.52 12.40 -6.37
CA ASP A 26 -17.42 12.66 -4.93
C ASP A 26 -16.95 11.42 -4.16
N PRO A 27 -17.54 10.23 -4.37
CA PRO A 27 -17.03 8.98 -3.78
C PRO A 27 -15.56 8.70 -4.13
N HIS A 28 -15.13 8.91 -5.38
CA HIS A 28 -13.74 8.70 -5.78
C HIS A 28 -12.78 9.65 -5.06
N GLY A 29 -13.17 10.92 -4.91
CA GLY A 29 -12.41 11.92 -4.17
C GLY A 29 -12.32 11.60 -2.67
N VAL A 30 -13.45 11.24 -2.05
CA VAL A 30 -13.48 10.84 -0.63
C VAL A 30 -12.65 9.59 -0.40
N ASN A 31 -12.77 8.58 -1.26
CA ASN A 31 -11.98 7.35 -1.15
C ASN A 31 -10.48 7.62 -1.39
N ALA A 32 -10.10 8.60 -2.20
CA ALA A 32 -8.70 9.01 -2.33
C ALA A 32 -8.11 9.50 -1.00
N TYR A 33 -8.86 10.27 -0.20
CA TYR A 33 -8.40 10.69 1.13
C TYR A 33 -8.29 9.52 2.11
N VAL A 34 -9.20 8.55 2.04
CA VAL A 34 -9.12 7.32 2.83
C VAL A 34 -7.86 6.54 2.44
N PHE A 35 -7.59 6.38 1.14
CA PHE A 35 -6.38 5.74 0.64
C PHE A 35 -5.12 6.43 1.16
N GLU A 36 -5.06 7.76 1.06
CA GLU A 36 -3.91 8.56 1.50
C GLU A 36 -3.64 8.38 3.00
N LEU A 37 -4.69 8.43 3.82
CA LEU A 37 -4.60 8.14 5.26
C LEU A 37 -4.09 6.71 5.51
N LEU A 38 -4.61 5.71 4.81
CA LEU A 38 -4.17 4.32 4.95
C LEU A 38 -2.70 4.13 4.56
N VAL A 39 -2.23 4.80 3.50
CA VAL A 39 -0.81 4.77 3.09
C VAL A 39 0.07 5.48 4.11
N PHE A 40 -0.38 6.59 4.69
CA PHE A 40 0.34 7.25 5.78
C PHE A 40 0.46 6.33 7.01
N LEU A 41 -0.65 5.70 7.42
CA LEU A 41 -0.64 4.73 8.52
C LEU A 41 0.24 3.50 8.20
N GLN A 42 0.30 3.07 6.94
CA GLN A 42 1.23 2.02 6.49
C GLN A 42 2.69 2.44 6.70
N LEU A 43 3.05 3.70 6.43
CA LEU A 43 4.39 4.21 6.71
C LEU A 43 4.67 4.26 8.21
N VAL A 44 3.72 4.73 9.03
CA VAL A 44 3.86 4.73 10.50
C VAL A 44 4.11 3.30 11.00
N ALA A 45 3.31 2.33 10.56
CA ALA A 45 3.50 0.92 10.92
C ALA A 45 4.88 0.38 10.48
N ALA A 46 5.35 0.76 9.29
CA ALA A 46 6.68 0.37 8.80
C ALA A 46 7.81 0.96 9.66
N VAL A 47 7.68 2.21 10.11
CA VAL A 47 8.64 2.87 11.01
C VAL A 47 8.66 2.20 12.39
N LEU A 48 7.49 1.88 12.95
CA LEU A 48 7.39 1.16 14.22
C LEU A 48 8.04 -0.24 14.13
N LEU A 49 7.83 -0.94 13.02
CA LEU A 49 8.46 -2.23 12.76
C LEU A 49 9.99 -2.12 12.64
N TRP A 50 10.49 -1.07 11.97
CA TRP A 50 11.92 -0.81 11.88
C TRP A 50 12.55 -0.44 13.22
N HIS A 51 11.85 0.36 14.05
CA HIS A 51 12.35 0.78 15.36
C HIS A 51 12.62 -0.44 16.27
N GLY A 52 11.71 -1.41 16.30
CA GLY A 52 11.91 -2.67 17.04
C GLY A 52 12.88 -3.65 16.37
N ASN A 53 13.28 -3.40 15.12
CA ASN A 53 14.02 -4.37 14.32
C ASN A 53 14.87 -3.69 13.22
N ARG A 54 15.96 -3.03 13.63
CA ARG A 54 16.78 -2.14 12.78
C ARG A 54 17.33 -2.75 11.49
N GLY A 55 17.39 -4.08 11.39
CA GLY A 55 17.78 -4.80 10.17
C GLY A 55 16.72 -4.81 9.07
N LEU A 56 15.48 -4.41 9.35
CA LEU A 56 14.36 -4.44 8.40
C LEU A 56 14.05 -3.03 7.86
N THR A 57 14.96 -2.45 7.09
CA THR A 57 14.82 -1.08 6.56
C THR A 57 13.93 -0.98 5.31
N TRP A 58 13.74 -2.09 4.59
CA TRP A 58 13.00 -2.11 3.33
C TRP A 58 11.52 -1.69 3.45
N PRO A 59 10.76 -2.02 4.54
CA PRO A 59 9.35 -1.63 4.64
C PRO A 59 9.20 -0.12 4.72
N VAL A 60 10.11 0.56 5.42
CA VAL A 60 10.12 2.03 5.54
C VAL A 60 10.34 2.66 4.16
N LYS A 61 11.35 2.20 3.42
CA LYS A 61 11.64 2.70 2.07
C LYS A 61 10.47 2.46 1.11
N GLY A 62 9.91 1.26 1.14
CA GLY A 62 8.76 0.90 0.31
C GLY A 62 7.51 1.73 0.62
N ALA A 63 7.15 1.86 1.89
CA ALA A 63 6.00 2.65 2.31
C ALA A 63 6.19 4.15 2.03
N ALA A 64 7.39 4.69 2.23
CA ALA A 64 7.70 6.08 1.92
C ALA A 64 7.63 6.36 0.40
N GLY A 65 8.15 5.43 -0.42
CA GLY A 65 8.04 5.53 -1.87
C GLY A 65 6.59 5.48 -2.37
N ILE A 66 5.79 4.56 -1.82
CA ILE A 66 4.35 4.49 -2.13
C ILE A 66 3.64 5.80 -1.74
N LEU A 67 3.91 6.35 -0.55
CA LEU A 67 3.33 7.62 -0.11
C LEU A 67 3.68 8.77 -1.05
N ALA A 68 4.93 8.86 -1.49
CA ALA A 68 5.36 9.87 -2.46
C ALA A 68 4.62 9.73 -3.81
N VAL A 69 4.44 8.50 -4.29
CA VAL A 69 3.67 8.23 -5.52
C VAL A 69 2.19 8.57 -5.34
N THR A 70 1.60 8.29 -4.17
CA THR A 70 0.21 8.69 -3.85
C THR A 70 0.02 10.20 -3.98
N PHE A 71 0.92 11.01 -3.41
CA PHE A 71 0.86 12.47 -3.56
C PHE A 71 1.00 12.92 -5.03
N GLY A 72 1.89 12.26 -5.79
CA GLY A 72 2.01 12.51 -7.23
C GLY A 72 0.70 12.21 -7.97
N GLN A 73 0.01 11.14 -7.58
CA GLN A 73 -1.27 10.74 -8.17
C GLN A 73 -2.39 11.76 -7.88
N THR A 74 -2.47 12.25 -6.64
CA THR A 74 -3.36 13.35 -6.26
C THR A 74 -3.07 14.61 -7.09
N GLY A 75 -1.80 14.99 -7.24
CA GLY A 75 -1.38 16.13 -8.06
C GLY A 75 -1.81 16.00 -9.53
N LEU A 76 -1.64 14.80 -10.12
CA LEU A 76 -2.10 14.53 -11.50
C LEU A 76 -3.62 14.61 -11.64
N GLY A 77 -4.36 14.21 -10.60
CA GLY A 77 -5.82 14.32 -10.56
C GLY A 77 -6.28 15.76 -10.54
N LEU A 78 -5.66 16.59 -9.69
CA LEU A 78 -5.94 18.03 -9.61
C LEU A 78 -5.57 18.76 -10.91
N ALA A 79 -4.49 18.33 -11.58
CA ALA A 79 -4.09 18.87 -12.87
C ALA A 79 -4.93 18.35 -14.06
N SER A 80 -5.94 17.50 -13.81
CA SER A 80 -6.77 16.86 -14.84
C SER A 80 -5.95 16.08 -15.89
N SER A 81 -4.78 15.59 -15.52
CA SER A 81 -3.92 14.79 -16.40
C SER A 81 -4.39 13.34 -16.42
N LEU A 82 -5.50 13.08 -17.10
CA LEU A 82 -6.26 11.83 -16.97
C LEU A 82 -5.43 10.58 -17.26
N ALA A 83 -4.72 10.53 -18.40
CA ALA A 83 -3.94 9.36 -18.79
C ALA A 83 -2.84 9.03 -17.78
N ALA A 84 -2.11 10.06 -17.31
CA ALA A 84 -1.06 9.89 -16.32
C ALA A 84 -1.63 9.50 -14.95
N HIS A 85 -2.74 10.13 -14.54
CA HIS A 85 -3.43 9.85 -13.28
C HIS A 85 -3.93 8.40 -13.20
N VAL A 86 -4.53 7.89 -14.29
CA VAL A 86 -5.01 6.50 -14.39
C VAL A 86 -3.84 5.53 -14.40
N ALA A 87 -2.81 5.78 -15.21
CA ALA A 87 -1.62 4.93 -15.28
C ALA A 87 -0.93 4.82 -13.91
N LEU A 88 -0.79 5.94 -13.19
CA LEU A 88 -0.19 5.96 -11.87
C LEU A 88 -1.07 5.27 -10.82
N GLY A 89 -2.40 5.35 -10.94
CA GLY A 89 -3.34 4.60 -10.11
C GLY A 89 -3.19 3.08 -10.26
N VAL A 90 -3.04 2.58 -11.50
CA VAL A 90 -2.77 1.16 -11.76
C VAL A 90 -1.41 0.75 -11.21
N ALA A 91 -0.38 1.60 -11.37
CA ALA A 91 0.94 1.34 -10.80
C ALA A 91 0.89 1.26 -9.27
N LEU A 92 0.14 2.14 -8.60
CA LEU A 92 -0.07 2.10 -7.15
C LEU A 92 -0.73 0.79 -6.70
N CYS A 93 -1.74 0.29 -7.42
CA CYS A 93 -2.36 -1.00 -7.15
C CYS A 93 -1.33 -2.15 -7.19
N ALA A 94 -0.48 -2.18 -8.22
CA ALA A 94 0.60 -3.16 -8.33
C ALA A 94 1.62 -3.01 -7.19
N MET A 95 2.04 -1.78 -6.87
CA MET A 95 2.98 -1.51 -5.77
C MET A 95 2.42 -1.97 -4.43
N GLN A 96 1.15 -1.73 -4.14
CA GLN A 96 0.49 -2.17 -2.90
C GLN A 96 0.41 -3.70 -2.82
N THR A 97 0.10 -4.35 -3.94
CA THR A 97 0.07 -5.82 -4.03
C THR A 97 1.45 -6.41 -3.74
N VAL A 98 2.49 -5.90 -4.41
CA VAL A 98 3.87 -6.33 -4.19
C VAL A 98 4.28 -6.08 -2.75
N PHE A 99 4.04 -4.89 -2.22
CA PHE A 99 4.37 -4.56 -0.83
C PHE A 99 3.71 -5.52 0.16
N ALA A 100 2.40 -5.78 -0.01
CA ALA A 100 1.67 -6.72 0.83
C ALA A 100 2.27 -8.13 0.77
N LEU A 101 2.62 -8.63 -0.42
CA LEU A 101 3.24 -9.94 -0.60
C LEU A 101 4.62 -10.04 0.07
N PHE A 102 5.44 -8.99 -0.03
CA PHE A 102 6.76 -8.94 0.62
C PHE A 102 6.63 -8.89 2.14
N VAL A 103 5.65 -8.15 2.67
CA VAL A 103 5.37 -8.12 4.12
C VAL A 103 4.97 -9.50 4.61
N VAL A 104 4.01 -10.15 3.96
CA VAL A 104 3.53 -11.49 4.34
C VAL A 104 4.68 -12.49 4.30
N ARG A 105 5.42 -12.56 3.18
CA ARG A 105 6.57 -13.48 3.06
C ARG A 105 7.64 -13.20 4.11
N GLY A 106 7.98 -11.93 4.32
CA GLY A 106 8.99 -11.52 5.30
C GLY A 106 8.61 -11.87 6.74
N LEU A 107 7.33 -11.81 7.09
CA LEU A 107 6.85 -12.23 8.41
C LEU A 107 6.86 -13.76 8.58
N THR A 108 6.42 -14.51 7.56
CA THR A 108 6.40 -15.98 7.60
C THR A 108 7.79 -16.57 7.81
N PHE A 109 8.79 -16.13 7.05
CA PHE A 109 10.18 -16.61 7.22
C PHE A 109 10.73 -16.37 8.63
N ARG A 110 10.34 -15.27 9.28
CA ARG A 110 10.75 -15.00 10.66
C ARG A 110 10.08 -15.94 11.66
N THR A 111 8.80 -16.24 11.48
CA THR A 111 8.08 -17.15 12.38
C THR A 111 8.62 -18.58 12.31
N GLU A 112 8.97 -19.07 11.13
CA GLU A 112 9.56 -20.40 10.94
C GLU A 112 10.95 -20.50 11.58
N GLY A 113 11.79 -19.46 11.40
CA GLY A 113 13.11 -19.41 12.01
C GLY A 113 13.08 -19.45 13.55
N VAL A 114 12.16 -18.70 14.17
CA VAL A 114 11.98 -18.71 15.64
C VAL A 114 11.48 -20.07 16.12
N ARG A 115 10.58 -20.72 15.37
CA ARG A 115 10.06 -22.04 15.73
C ARG A 115 11.12 -23.12 15.69
N ALA A 116 11.98 -23.13 14.67
CA ALA A 116 13.08 -24.09 14.52
C ALA A 116 14.12 -23.99 15.66
N LEU A 117 14.47 -22.77 16.08
CA LEU A 117 15.37 -22.54 17.22
C LEU A 117 14.78 -23.07 18.54
N ARG A 118 13.46 -22.93 18.71
CA ARG A 118 12.76 -23.39 19.93
C ARG A 118 12.68 -24.91 20.00
N THR A 119 12.45 -25.60 18.88
CA THR A 119 12.39 -27.08 18.87
C THR A 119 13.76 -27.71 19.04
N GLY A 120 14.80 -27.17 18.40
CA GLY A 120 16.17 -27.67 18.56
C GLY A 120 16.71 -27.51 19.99
N SER A 121 16.20 -26.55 20.76
CA SER A 121 16.52 -26.38 22.19
C SER A 121 15.80 -27.36 23.12
N LEU A 122 14.78 -28.07 22.63
CA LEU A 122 14.04 -29.09 23.42
C LEU A 122 14.55 -30.51 23.15
N GLU A 123 15.35 -30.70 22.10
CA GLU A 123 15.89 -31.99 21.66
C GLU A 123 17.37 -32.20 22.04
N GLY A 124 18.02 -31.21 22.67
CA GLY A 124 19.41 -31.29 23.17
C GLY A 124 19.48 -31.09 24.67
#